data_AF-A0A972VAM5-F1
#
_entry.id   AF-A0A972VAM5-F1
#
_cell.length_a   1.000
_cell.length_b   1.000
_cell.length_c   1.000
_cell.angle_alpha   90.00
_cell.angle_beta   90.00
_cell.angle_gamma   90.00
#
_symmetry.space_group_name_H-M   'P 1'
#
loop_
_entity.id
_entity.type
_entity.pdbx_description
1 polymer ?
#
loop_
_entity_poly.entity_id
_entity_poly.type
_entity_poly.pdbx_seq_one_letter_code
_entity_poly.pdbx_strand_id
1 'polypeptide(L)'
;MAKEKIINILKYSLLAFTLITIGFAIGKEVTLRRVQLEAPSSGTVSGDKVVVYYAHATIRCVSCETIERLTHETLDEQFSEAVAAGRLAFKEVNFQEDSAFAKQYEIVANCVIVSQVKQGQEVRHQRLDEVWDLYEDPPAFKQFLGDAIRAHLENPNGGDV
;
A
#
# COMPACT_ATOMS: atom_id res chain seq x y z
N MET A 1 -52.14 2.50 -41.69
CA MET A 1 -52.52 2.36 -40.26
C MET A 1 -51.71 1.32 -39.47
N ALA A 2 -51.58 0.05 -39.91
CA ALA A 2 -50.79 -0.94 -39.15
C ALA A 2 -49.27 -0.68 -39.14
N LYS A 3 -48.72 -0.19 -40.27
CA LYS A 3 -47.28 0.08 -40.44
C LYS A 3 -46.76 1.19 -39.51
N GLU A 4 -47.51 2.27 -39.31
CA GLU A 4 -47.15 3.37 -38.40
C GLU A 4 -47.17 2.95 -36.93
N LYS A 5 -48.12 2.10 -36.54
CA LYS A 5 -48.14 1.54 -35.18
C LYS A 5 -46.92 0.67 -34.91
N ILE A 6 -46.53 -0.16 -35.87
CA ILE A 6 -45.33 -1.00 -35.77
C ILE A 6 -44.06 -0.14 -35.66
N ILE A 7 -43.93 0.91 -36.49
CA ILE A 7 -42.78 1.82 -36.44
C ILE A 7 -42.71 2.55 -35.10
N ASN A 8 -43.84 2.99 -34.55
CA ASN A 8 -43.86 3.64 -33.24
C ASN A 8 -43.51 2.68 -32.11
N ILE A 9 -44.01 1.44 -32.13
CA ILE A 9 -43.64 0.39 -31.16
C ILE A 9 -42.13 0.09 -31.23
N LEU A 10 -41.56 -0.01 -32.43
CA LEU A 10 -40.13 -0.26 -32.61
C LEU A 10 -39.28 0.92 -32.09
N LYS A 11 -39.70 2.16 -32.34
CA LYS A 11 -39.03 3.37 -31.83
C LYS A 11 -39.06 3.47 -30.31
N TYR A 12 -40.21 3.21 -29.68
CA TYR A 12 -40.32 3.25 -28.23
C TYR A 12 -39.57 2.10 -27.55
N SER A 13 -39.53 0.91 -28.17
CA SER A 13 -38.71 -0.21 -27.71
C SER A 13 -37.21 0.13 -27.74
N LEU A 14 -36.75 0.76 -28.83
CA LEU A 14 -35.35 1.21 -28.95
C LEU A 14 -35.01 2.28 -27.90
N LEU A 15 -35.90 3.26 -27.68
CA LEU A 15 -35.73 4.31 -26.68
C LEU A 15 -35.73 3.76 -25.24
N ALA A 16 -36.53 2.74 -24.94
CA ALA A 16 -36.51 2.09 -23.63
C ALA A 16 -35.19 1.35 -23.40
N PHE A 17 -34.66 0.66 -24.41
CA PHE A 17 -33.41 -0.09 -24.30
C PHE A 17 -32.20 0.83 -24.07
N THR A 18 -32.16 2.00 -24.72
CA THR A 18 -31.09 3.00 -24.49
C THR A 18 -31.16 3.60 -23.07
N LEU A 19 -32.35 3.87 -22.55
CA LEU A 19 -32.51 4.38 -21.18
C LEU A 19 -32.11 3.35 -20.12
N ILE A 20 -32.43 2.07 -20.33
CA ILE A 20 -32.06 0.98 -19.40
C ILE A 20 -30.53 0.78 -19.37
N THR A 21 -29.85 0.85 -20.51
CA THR A 21 -28.38 0.73 -20.58
C THR A 21 -27.67 1.89 -19.89
N ILE A 22 -28.16 3.11 -20.07
CA ILE A 22 -27.62 4.29 -19.37
C ILE A 22 -27.87 4.19 -17.85
N GLY A 23 -29.08 3.77 -17.44
CA GLY A 23 -29.39 3.56 -16.02
C GLY A 23 -28.52 2.49 -15.36
N PHE A 24 -28.21 1.40 -16.07
CA PHE A 24 -27.32 0.35 -15.58
C PHE A 24 -25.86 0.82 -15.48
N ALA A 25 -25.38 1.62 -16.44
CA ALA A 25 -24.04 2.21 -16.38
C ALA A 25 -23.88 3.16 -15.19
N ILE A 26 -24.85 4.06 -14.98
CA ILE A 26 -24.84 5.00 -13.85
C ILE A 26 -25.01 4.26 -12.51
N GLY A 27 -25.89 3.25 -12.44
CA GLY A 27 -26.06 2.43 -11.23
C GLY A 27 -24.79 1.67 -10.83
N LYS A 28 -24.03 1.16 -11.82
CA LYS A 28 -22.75 0.48 -11.58
C LYS A 28 -21.69 1.48 -11.07
N GLU A 29 -21.64 2.68 -11.63
CA GLU A 29 -20.70 3.73 -11.21
C GLU A 29 -20.99 4.27 -9.79
N VAL A 30 -22.25 4.47 -9.43
CA VAL A 30 -22.63 4.95 -8.08
C VAL A 30 -22.36 3.89 -7.01
N THR A 31 -22.58 2.61 -7.32
CA THR A 31 -22.30 1.49 -6.39
C THR A 31 -20.80 1.34 -6.14
N LEU A 32 -19.96 1.45 -7.19
CA LEU A 32 -18.50 1.41 -7.04
C LEU A 32 -17.96 2.61 -6.25
N ARG A 33 -18.53 3.79 -6.44
CA ARG A 33 -18.18 4.98 -5.63
C ARG A 33 -18.56 4.81 -4.16
N ARG A 34 -19.70 4.20 -3.83
CA ARG A 34 -20.08 3.95 -2.43
C ARG A 34 -19.15 2.97 -1.72
N VAL A 35 -18.72 1.91 -2.41
CA VAL A 35 -17.73 0.95 -1.86
C VAL A 35 -16.38 1.63 -1.58
N GLN A 36 -16.00 2.65 -2.36
CA GLN A 36 -14.82 3.47 -2.09
C GLN A 36 -14.98 4.43 -0.89
N LEU A 37 -16.22 4.86 -0.57
CA LEU A 37 -16.50 5.74 0.56
C LEU A 37 -16.70 5.00 1.90
N GLU A 38 -17.01 3.71 1.87
CA GLU A 38 -17.30 2.88 3.06
C GLU A 38 -16.15 1.94 3.48
N ALA A 39 -14.94 2.14 2.96
CA ALA A 39 -13.75 1.65 3.66
C ALA A 39 -13.63 2.41 4.99
N PRO A 40 -13.29 1.75 6.13
CA PRO A 40 -13.08 2.45 7.38
C PRO A 40 -11.94 3.45 7.20
N SER A 41 -12.30 4.72 7.06
CA SER A 41 -11.39 5.84 7.15
C SER A 41 -10.88 5.88 8.59
N SER A 42 -9.83 5.10 8.85
CA SER A 42 -8.96 5.34 9.98
C SER A 42 -8.45 6.77 9.82
N GLY A 43 -8.74 7.59 10.82
CA GLY A 43 -8.69 9.04 10.77
C GLY A 43 -7.51 9.58 9.95
N THR A 44 -7.84 10.49 9.06
CA THR A 44 -6.89 11.35 8.36
C THR A 44 -6.08 12.15 9.38
N VAL A 45 -4.98 11.56 9.85
CA VAL A 45 -3.73 12.31 9.95
C VAL A 45 -3.12 12.19 8.56
N SER A 46 -3.55 13.07 7.64
CA SER A 46 -2.83 13.30 6.38
C SER A 46 -1.59 14.12 6.70
N GLY A 47 -0.71 13.52 7.49
CA GLY A 47 0.66 13.96 7.72
C GLY A 47 1.59 13.06 6.93
N ASP A 48 2.70 13.63 6.51
CA ASP A 48 3.80 12.86 5.95
C ASP A 48 4.24 11.81 6.99
N LYS A 49 4.38 10.55 6.55
CA LYS A 49 4.78 9.44 7.41
C LYS A 49 5.67 8.47 6.66
N VAL A 50 6.45 7.72 7.42
CA VAL A 50 7.26 6.61 6.94
C VAL A 50 6.58 5.31 7.34
N VAL A 51 6.52 4.36 6.42
CA VAL A 51 6.03 3.01 6.67
C VAL A 51 7.18 2.05 6.42
N VAL A 52 7.54 1.28 7.44
CA VAL A 52 8.51 0.19 7.33
C VAL A 52 7.72 -1.09 7.13
N TYR A 53 7.90 -1.71 5.97
CA TYR A 53 7.30 -3.00 5.66
C TYR A 53 8.30 -4.12 5.89
N TYR A 54 7.87 -5.19 6.56
CA TYR A 54 8.55 -6.47 6.52
C TYR A 54 7.79 -7.40 5.58
N ALA A 55 8.32 -7.58 4.37
CA ALA A 55 7.75 -8.47 3.38
C ALA A 55 8.28 -9.88 3.62
N HIS A 56 7.39 -10.85 3.79
CA HIS A 56 7.76 -12.24 4.07
C HIS A 56 7.00 -13.23 3.19
N ALA A 57 7.59 -14.39 2.94
CA ALA A 57 6.92 -15.53 2.35
C ALA A 57 6.05 -16.24 3.42
N THR A 58 5.16 -17.11 2.97
CA THR A 58 4.28 -17.92 3.83
C THR A 58 5.09 -18.88 4.70
N ILE A 59 6.17 -19.44 4.15
CA ILE A 59 7.08 -20.31 4.90
C ILE A 59 8.16 -19.41 5.50
N ARG A 60 8.14 -19.29 6.83
CA ARG A 60 9.12 -18.50 7.58
C ARG A 60 10.23 -19.42 8.12
N CYS A 61 11.44 -18.87 8.13
CA CYS A 61 12.68 -19.52 8.52
C CYS A 61 13.28 -18.81 9.75
N VAL A 62 14.26 -19.42 10.44
CA VAL A 62 14.85 -18.82 11.66
C VAL A 62 15.52 -17.46 11.38
N SER A 63 16.20 -17.30 10.22
CA SER A 63 16.77 -16.01 9.82
C SER A 63 15.69 -14.98 9.50
N CYS A 64 14.56 -15.41 8.94
CA CYS A 64 13.39 -14.58 8.71
C CYS A 64 12.86 -13.99 10.03
N GLU A 65 12.67 -14.84 11.05
CA GLU A 65 12.26 -14.40 12.40
C GLU A 65 13.29 -13.48 13.05
N THR A 66 14.58 -13.70 12.78
CA THR A 66 15.67 -12.86 13.30
C THR A 66 15.63 -11.46 12.71
N ILE A 67 15.48 -11.33 11.39
CA ILE A 67 15.38 -10.04 10.70
C ILE A 67 14.14 -9.26 11.18
N GLU A 68 13.01 -9.95 11.31
CA GLU A 68 11.75 -9.38 11.82
C GLU A 68 11.92 -8.82 13.23
N ARG A 69 12.49 -9.63 14.14
CA ARG A 69 12.78 -9.23 15.52
C ARG A 69 13.72 -8.03 15.58
N LEU A 70 14.84 -8.06 14.83
CA LEU A 70 15.80 -6.96 14.81
C LEU A 70 15.18 -5.67 14.24
N THR A 71 14.31 -5.80 13.24
CA THR A 71 13.53 -4.66 12.71
C THR A 71 12.66 -4.07 13.81
N HIS A 72 11.89 -4.90 14.51
CA HIS A 72 11.06 -4.46 15.64
C HIS A 72 11.86 -3.77 16.75
N GLU A 73 12.97 -4.37 17.17
CA GLU A 73 13.85 -3.78 18.20
C GLU A 73 14.41 -2.42 17.74
N THR A 74 14.81 -2.29 16.48
CA THR A 74 15.30 -1.01 15.93
C THR A 74 14.24 0.07 16.05
N LEU A 75 12.98 -0.25 15.71
CA LEU A 75 11.87 0.69 15.77
C LEU A 75 11.54 1.11 17.20
N ASP A 76 11.56 0.17 18.15
CA ASP A 76 11.27 0.46 19.56
C ASP A 76 12.40 1.27 20.21
N GLU A 77 13.66 0.87 19.99
CA GLU A 77 14.81 1.50 20.62
C GLU A 77 15.13 2.89 20.06
N GLN A 78 15.01 3.08 18.74
CA GLN A 78 15.47 4.31 18.07
C GLN A 78 14.34 5.22 17.59
N PHE A 79 13.12 4.71 17.41
CA PHE A 79 12.02 5.43 16.76
C PHE A 79 10.71 5.40 17.54
N SER A 80 10.71 4.99 18.81
CA SER A 80 9.50 4.95 19.66
C SER A 80 8.72 6.26 19.66
N GLU A 81 9.40 7.41 19.70
CA GLU A 81 8.74 8.72 19.59
C GLU A 81 8.06 8.93 18.22
N ALA A 82 8.70 8.54 17.12
CA ALA A 82 8.14 8.67 15.78
C ALA A 82 6.94 7.71 15.58
N VAL A 83 7.01 6.52 16.17
CA VAL A 83 5.91 5.55 16.21
C VAL A 83 4.74 6.11 17.03
N ALA A 84 5.00 6.59 18.25
CA ALA A 84 3.98 7.18 19.12
C ALA A 84 3.32 8.42 18.51
N ALA A 85 4.08 9.22 17.76
CA ALA A 85 3.58 10.39 17.03
C ALA A 85 2.84 10.02 15.72
N GLY A 86 2.79 8.74 15.33
CA GLY A 86 2.18 8.29 14.07
C GLY A 86 2.93 8.72 12.81
N ARG A 87 4.17 9.20 12.94
CA ARG A 87 5.07 9.57 11.83
C ARG A 87 5.79 8.35 11.27
N LEU A 88 5.90 7.27 12.04
CA LEU A 88 6.42 6.00 11.59
C LEU A 88 5.42 4.87 11.90
N ALA A 89 5.21 3.97 10.95
CA ALA A 89 4.40 2.77 11.14
C ALA A 89 5.16 1.53 10.67
N PHE A 90 4.95 0.40 11.34
CA PHE A 90 5.45 -0.90 10.92
C PHE A 90 4.31 -1.75 10.37
N LYS A 91 4.57 -2.51 9.30
CA LYS A 91 3.60 -3.44 8.70
C LYS A 91 4.28 -4.71 8.21
N GLU A 92 3.74 -5.85 8.58
CA GLU A 92 4.08 -7.12 7.95
C GLU A 92 3.21 -7.36 6.71
N VAL A 93 3.81 -7.89 5.65
CA VAL A 93 3.08 -8.23 4.42
C VAL A 93 3.53 -9.60 3.91
N ASN A 94 2.57 -10.50 3.72
CA ASN A 94 2.81 -11.74 2.99
C ASN A 94 2.79 -11.45 1.48
N PHE A 95 3.97 -11.36 0.86
CA PHE A 95 4.06 -11.00 -0.56
C PHE A 95 3.52 -12.10 -1.50
N GLN A 96 3.38 -13.35 -1.02
CA GLN A 96 2.78 -14.42 -1.82
C GLN A 96 1.25 -14.32 -1.89
N GLU A 97 0.63 -13.67 -0.90
CA GLU A 97 -0.81 -13.42 -0.87
C GLU A 97 -1.15 -12.09 -1.55
N ASP A 98 -0.27 -11.09 -1.46
CA ASP A 98 -0.42 -9.80 -2.11
C ASP A 98 0.49 -9.67 -3.35
N SER A 99 0.01 -10.22 -4.46
CA SER A 99 0.71 -10.14 -5.76
C SER A 99 0.91 -8.70 -6.27
N ALA A 100 0.05 -7.76 -5.90
CA ALA A 100 0.17 -6.37 -6.31
C ALA A 100 1.33 -5.70 -5.55
N PHE A 101 1.44 -5.94 -4.25
CA PHE A 101 2.55 -5.50 -3.42
C PHE A 101 3.87 -6.13 -3.88
N ALA A 102 3.90 -7.44 -4.11
CA ALA A 102 5.10 -8.13 -4.59
C ALA A 102 5.59 -7.55 -5.92
N LYS A 103 4.68 -7.25 -6.84
CA LYS A 103 5.01 -6.64 -8.13
C LYS A 103 5.46 -5.19 -7.99
N GLN A 104 4.86 -4.42 -7.08
CA GLN A 104 5.21 -3.01 -6.87
C GLN A 104 6.66 -2.83 -6.43
N TYR A 105 7.16 -3.70 -5.55
CA TYR A 105 8.53 -3.61 -5.01
C TYR A 105 9.47 -4.69 -5.57
N GLU A 106 9.06 -5.38 -6.64
CA GLU A 106 9.83 -6.44 -7.31
C GLU A 106 10.37 -7.52 -6.34
N ILE A 107 9.51 -7.92 -5.40
CA ILE A 107 9.87 -8.81 -4.29
C ILE A 107 9.99 -10.25 -4.78
N VAL A 108 11.19 -10.81 -4.65
CA VAL A 108 11.49 -12.22 -4.96
C VAL A 108 11.85 -13.05 -3.72
N ALA A 109 12.12 -12.39 -2.60
CA ALA A 109 12.48 -12.98 -1.31
C ALA A 109 12.07 -12.03 -0.17
N ASN A 110 12.13 -12.50 1.08
CA ASN A 110 11.78 -11.63 2.22
C ASN A 110 12.70 -10.41 2.24
N CYS A 111 12.19 -9.25 2.64
CA CYS A 111 12.98 -8.03 2.70
C CYS A 111 12.31 -6.99 3.60
N VAL A 112 13.10 -5.99 4.00
CA VAL A 112 12.59 -4.79 4.66
C VAL A 112 12.51 -3.67 3.64
N ILE A 113 11.39 -2.96 3.61
CA ILE A 113 11.16 -1.81 2.72
C ILE A 113 10.82 -0.60 3.57
N VAL A 114 11.49 0.51 3.33
CA VAL A 114 11.17 1.80 3.95
C VAL A 114 10.47 2.66 2.91
N SER A 115 9.22 3.02 3.16
CA SER A 115 8.36 3.79 2.26
C SER A 115 8.01 5.13 2.89
N GLN A 116 8.18 6.22 2.13
CA GLN A 116 7.73 7.54 2.51
C GLN A 116 6.37 7.81 1.85
N VAL A 117 5.37 8.09 2.69
CA VAL A 117 3.99 8.37 2.29
C VAL A 117 3.66 9.82 2.59
N LYS A 118 3.30 10.57 1.55
CA LYS A 118 2.85 11.95 1.64
C LYS A 118 1.44 12.08 1.14
N GLN A 119 0.58 12.73 1.92
CA GLN A 119 -0.82 12.93 1.58
C GLN A 119 -1.54 11.63 1.14
N GLY A 120 -1.14 10.49 1.73
CA GLY A 120 -1.69 9.17 1.41
C GLY A 120 -1.11 8.49 0.16
N GLN A 121 -0.14 9.09 -0.53
CA GLN A 121 0.56 8.50 -1.67
C GLN A 121 2.01 8.23 -1.34
N GLU A 122 2.52 7.06 -1.75
CA GLU A 122 3.96 6.80 -1.68
C GLU A 122 4.69 7.73 -2.66
N VAL A 123 5.73 8.42 -2.16
CA VAL A 123 6.55 9.32 -2.97
C VAL A 123 7.98 8.81 -3.14
N ARG A 124 8.42 7.91 -2.25
CA ARG A 124 9.76 7.32 -2.26
C ARG A 124 9.71 6.00 -1.50
N HIS A 125 10.45 5.01 -1.98
CA HIS A 125 10.71 3.80 -1.20
C HIS A 125 12.17 3.36 -1.39
N GLN A 126 12.65 2.58 -0.44
CA GLN A 126 13.93 1.89 -0.52
C GLN A 126 13.75 0.47 -0.02
N ARG A 127 14.15 -0.50 -0.84
CA ARG A 127 14.31 -1.89 -0.43
C ARG A 127 15.68 -2.06 0.21
N LEU A 128 15.73 -2.68 1.36
CA LEU A 128 16.93 -2.89 2.15
C LEU A 128 17.29 -4.37 2.08
N ASP A 129 17.96 -4.78 1.01
CA ASP A 129 18.36 -6.18 0.84
C ASP A 129 19.58 -6.53 1.68
N GLU A 130 20.45 -5.56 1.98
CA GLU A 130 21.66 -5.75 2.77
C GLU A 130 21.38 -6.20 4.21
N VAL A 131 20.12 -6.11 4.67
CA VAL A 131 19.69 -6.70 5.96
C VAL A 131 19.99 -8.19 6.05
N TRP A 132 20.02 -8.91 4.92
CA TRP A 132 20.38 -10.33 4.85
C TRP A 132 21.86 -10.61 5.07
N ASP A 133 22.72 -9.63 4.82
CA ASP A 133 24.15 -9.74 5.08
C ASP A 133 24.48 -9.32 6.52
N LEU A 134 23.60 -8.53 7.13
CA LEU A 134 23.82 -7.89 8.44
C LEU A 134 23.08 -8.56 9.60
N TYR A 135 22.14 -9.48 9.37
CA TYR A 135 21.29 -10.04 10.46
C TYR A 135 22.07 -10.80 11.54
N GLU A 136 23.29 -11.26 11.26
CA GLU A 136 24.18 -11.90 12.24
C GLU A 136 24.99 -10.88 13.08
N ASP A 137 24.98 -9.60 12.69
CA ASP A 137 25.58 -8.47 13.41
C ASP A 137 24.48 -7.47 13.81
N PRO A 138 23.80 -7.67 14.96
CA PRO A 138 22.69 -6.82 15.38
C PRO A 138 23.04 -5.33 15.46
N PRO A 139 24.20 -4.90 15.98
CA PRO A 139 24.61 -3.49 15.90
C PRO A 139 24.64 -2.94 14.47
N ALA A 140 25.30 -3.63 13.54
CA ALA A 140 25.40 -3.18 12.14
C ALA A 140 24.02 -3.15 11.46
N PHE A 141 23.18 -4.16 11.70
CA PHE A 141 21.80 -4.19 11.22
C PHE A 141 20.99 -2.99 11.71
N LYS A 142 21.00 -2.74 13.03
CA LYS A 142 20.24 -1.66 13.68
C LYS A 142 20.71 -0.29 13.19
N GLN A 143 22.01 -0.13 12.93
CA GLN A 143 22.56 1.10 12.35
C GLN A 143 22.07 1.28 10.91
N PHE A 144 22.25 0.28 10.05
CA PHE A 144 21.87 0.35 8.64
C PHE A 144 20.38 0.66 8.45
N LEU A 145 19.52 -0.08 9.13
CA LEU A 145 18.07 0.15 9.09
C LEU A 145 17.70 1.52 9.66
N GLY A 146 18.32 1.91 10.78
CA GLY A 146 18.07 3.21 11.41
C GLY A 146 18.44 4.39 10.52
N ASP A 147 19.56 4.31 9.81
CA ASP A 147 20.00 5.35 8.88
C ASP A 147 19.05 5.48 7.68
N ALA A 148 18.60 4.36 7.13
CA ALA A 148 17.59 4.36 6.07
C ALA A 148 16.28 5.01 6.54
N ILE A 149 15.80 4.68 7.73
CA ILE A 149 14.58 5.27 8.30
C ILE A 149 14.75 6.78 8.55
N ARG A 150 15.86 7.21 9.17
CA ARG A 150 16.15 8.65 9.39
C ARG A 150 16.15 9.42 8.08
N ALA A 151 16.79 8.89 7.04
CA ALA A 151 16.80 9.53 5.72
C ALA A 151 15.39 9.75 5.15
N HIS A 152 14.45 8.83 5.41
CA HIS A 152 13.06 8.97 4.97
C HIS A 152 12.21 9.86 5.89
N LEU A 153 12.61 10.05 7.16
CA LEU A 153 11.95 10.96 8.10
C LEU A 153 12.41 12.41 7.92
N GLU A 154 13.69 12.64 7.62
CA GLU A 154 14.32 13.97 7.57
C GLU A 154 14.21 14.66 6.21
N ASN A 155 14.12 13.91 5.11
CA ASN A 155 13.97 14.44 3.75
C ASN A 155 12.54 14.26 3.22
N PRO A 156 11.59 15.15 3.57
CA PRO A 156 10.26 15.14 2.98
C PRO A 156 10.31 15.39 1.46
N ASN A 157 11.33 16.04 0.92
CA ASN A 157 11.40 16.35 -0.51
C ASN A 157 12.49 15.47 -1.13
N GLY A 158 12.10 14.36 -1.78
CA GLY A 158 13.03 13.42 -2.42
C GLY A 158 14.14 14.15 -3.18
N GLY A 159 15.35 14.07 -2.62
CA GLY A 159 16.57 14.52 -3.26
C GLY A 159 17.33 13.27 -3.66
N ASP A 160 17.53 13.14 -4.96
CA ASP A 160 18.38 12.13 -5.58
C ASP A 160 19.79 12.13 -4.96
N VAL A 161 20.31 10.95 -4.64
CA VAL A 161 21.75 10.68 -4.53
C VAL A 161 22.03 9.44 -5.36
#